data_AF-A0A3B9HCY1-F1
#
_entry.id   AF-A0A3B9HCY1-F1
#
_cell.length_a   1.000
_cell.length_b   1.000
_cell.length_c   1.000
_cell.angle_alpha   90.00
_cell.angle_beta   90.00
_cell.angle_gamma   90.00
#
_symmetry.space_group_name_H-M   'P 1'
#
loop_
_entity.id
_entity.type
_entity.pdbx_description
1 polymer ?
#
loop_
_entity_poly.entity_id
_entity_poly.type
_entity_poly.pdbx_seq_one_letter_code
_entity_poly.pdbx_strand_id
1 'polypeptide(L)'
;KPVGESRPDWEIIAELGIRISQRNGLGLESQFTYESSSEIWDEMAALTPMLAGINYKRLDSGGIQWPCPSSDHPGTRYLYEKDFPRGDRAKFVGFEQGPAADEMPSKRFPLILNTGRILYHWHGGTITRRAKGLLARSPELQVSISTVDAEEYDIGDGDWLRVRS
;
A
#
# COMPACT_ATOMS: atom_id res chain seq x y z
N LYS A 1 -10.88 -10.96 -20.13
CA LYS A 1 -11.80 -10.00 -20.78
C LYS A 1 -12.45 -9.17 -19.68
N PRO A 2 -12.58 -7.84 -19.85
CA PRO A 2 -13.24 -6.99 -18.87
C PRO A 2 -14.67 -7.49 -18.59
N VAL A 3 -15.16 -7.24 -17.38
CA VAL A 3 -16.52 -7.61 -16.96
C VAL A 3 -17.46 -6.50 -17.42
N GLY A 4 -18.36 -6.81 -18.37
CA GLY A 4 -19.27 -5.82 -18.94
C GLY A 4 -18.50 -4.65 -19.57
N GLU A 5 -18.87 -3.43 -19.18
CA GLU A 5 -18.28 -2.17 -19.67
C GLU A 5 -17.13 -1.67 -18.76
N SER A 6 -16.56 -2.53 -17.91
CA SER A 6 -15.45 -2.14 -17.03
C SER A 6 -14.23 -1.70 -17.84
N ARG A 7 -13.58 -0.61 -17.42
CA ARG A 7 -12.36 -0.08 -18.03
C ARG A 7 -11.23 -0.02 -17.00
N PRO A 8 -9.96 -0.12 -17.43
CA PRO A 8 -8.81 0.19 -16.58
C PRO A 8 -8.92 1.61 -15.99
N ASP A 9 -8.45 1.79 -14.76
CA ASP A 9 -8.52 3.09 -14.08
C ASP A 9 -7.83 4.22 -14.87
N TRP A 10 -6.70 3.94 -15.54
CA TRP A 10 -5.97 4.93 -16.32
C TRP A 10 -6.79 5.46 -17.51
N GLU A 11 -7.60 4.62 -18.16
CA GLU A 11 -8.47 5.08 -19.27
C GLU A 11 -9.56 6.02 -18.75
N ILE A 12 -10.10 5.73 -17.56
CA ILE A 12 -11.14 6.55 -16.93
C ILE A 12 -10.54 7.92 -16.56
N ILE A 13 -9.34 7.93 -15.97
CA ILE A 13 -8.63 9.16 -15.59
C ILE A 13 -8.24 9.98 -16.83
N ALA A 14 -7.72 9.33 -17.87
CA ALA A 14 -7.38 9.95 -19.14
C ALA A 14 -8.60 10.62 -19.78
N GLU A 15 -9.73 9.90 -19.89
CA GLU A 15 -10.95 10.47 -20.44
C GLU A 15 -11.50 11.63 -19.60
N LEU A 16 -11.42 11.53 -18.27
CA LEU A 16 -11.79 12.63 -17.39
C LEU A 16 -10.93 13.87 -17.67
N GLY A 17 -9.62 13.69 -17.85
CA GLY A 17 -8.68 14.75 -18.25
C GLY A 17 -9.07 15.40 -19.58
N ILE A 18 -9.38 14.61 -20.60
CA ILE A 18 -9.87 15.09 -21.91
C ILE A 18 -11.15 15.93 -21.74
N ARG A 19 -12.14 15.42 -21.00
CA ARG A 19 -13.42 16.13 -20.79
C ARG A 19 -13.24 17.43 -20.03
N ILE A 20 -12.35 17.46 -19.04
CA ILE A 20 -12.00 18.68 -18.28
C ILE A 20 -11.29 19.68 -19.21
N SER A 21 -10.34 19.23 -20.02
CA SER A 21 -9.64 20.08 -21.00
C SER A 21 -10.62 20.74 -21.96
N GLN A 22 -11.52 19.95 -22.56
CA GLN A 22 -12.52 20.42 -23.53
C GLN A 22 -13.47 21.43 -22.90
N ARG A 23 -14.01 21.10 -21.70
CA ARG A 23 -14.98 21.96 -21.01
C ARG A 23 -14.40 23.32 -20.64
N ASN A 24 -13.11 23.38 -20.33
CA ASN A 24 -12.43 24.61 -19.90
C ASN A 24 -11.62 25.28 -21.02
N GLY A 25 -11.61 24.71 -22.25
CA GLY A 25 -10.88 25.26 -23.39
C GLY A 25 -9.36 25.28 -23.20
N LEU A 26 -8.78 24.24 -22.58
CA LEU A 26 -7.35 24.21 -22.22
C LEU A 26 -6.43 23.76 -23.35
N GLY A 27 -6.96 23.01 -24.34
CA GLY A 27 -6.14 22.49 -25.45
C GLY A 27 -5.13 21.42 -25.04
N LEU A 28 -5.40 20.68 -23.96
CA LEU A 28 -4.52 19.65 -23.37
C LEU A 28 -4.97 18.22 -23.68
N GLU A 29 -5.95 18.00 -24.56
CA GLU A 29 -6.53 16.68 -24.83
C GLU A 29 -5.49 15.65 -25.28
N SER A 30 -4.50 16.08 -26.06
CA SER A 30 -3.42 15.21 -26.53
C SER A 30 -2.52 14.72 -25.40
N GLN A 31 -2.45 15.43 -24.26
CA GLN A 31 -1.66 15.05 -23.08
C GLN A 31 -2.31 13.92 -22.27
N PHE A 32 -3.54 13.54 -22.62
CA PHE A 32 -4.28 12.46 -21.96
C PHE A 32 -4.58 11.31 -22.93
N THR A 33 -3.93 11.27 -24.10
CA THR A 33 -4.15 10.23 -25.11
C THR A 33 -3.01 9.21 -25.03
N TYR A 34 -3.34 8.00 -24.57
CA TYR A 34 -2.40 6.87 -24.46
C TYR A 34 -3.02 5.61 -25.06
N GLU A 35 -2.25 4.83 -25.80
CA GLU A 35 -2.67 3.55 -26.35
C GLU A 35 -2.44 2.38 -25.38
N SER A 36 -1.52 2.55 -24.42
CA SER A 36 -1.20 1.52 -23.44
C SER A 36 -0.61 2.06 -22.14
N SER A 37 -0.62 1.23 -21.09
CA SER A 37 0.07 1.54 -19.84
C SER A 37 1.60 1.56 -19.97
N SER A 38 2.17 1.04 -21.06
CA SER A 38 3.61 1.15 -21.33
C SER A 38 3.99 2.57 -21.71
N GLU A 39 3.17 3.28 -22.49
CA GLU A 39 3.43 4.68 -22.87
C GLU A 39 3.39 5.59 -21.64
N ILE A 40 2.41 5.39 -20.76
CA ILE A 40 2.31 6.11 -19.49
C ILE A 40 3.55 5.85 -18.62
N TRP A 41 4.02 4.61 -18.57
CA TRP A 41 5.24 4.27 -17.86
C TRP A 41 6.47 4.93 -18.47
N ASP A 42 6.61 4.89 -19.80
CA ASP A 42 7.77 5.46 -20.50
C ASP A 42 7.83 6.99 -20.33
N GLU A 43 6.69 7.69 -20.36
CA GLU A 43 6.61 9.12 -20.03
C GLU A 43 7.06 9.40 -18.59
N MET A 44 6.50 8.67 -17.62
CA MET A 44 6.83 8.83 -16.20
C MET A 44 8.31 8.52 -15.91
N ALA A 45 8.85 7.47 -16.54
CA ALA A 45 10.24 7.06 -16.40
C ALA A 45 11.21 8.08 -17.02
N ALA A 46 10.86 8.70 -18.16
CA ALA A 46 11.66 9.76 -18.77
C ALA A 46 11.78 11.00 -17.87
N LEU A 47 10.78 11.27 -17.04
CA LEU A 47 10.76 12.37 -16.05
C LEU A 47 11.38 11.99 -14.70
N THR A 48 11.68 10.71 -14.48
CA THR A 48 12.16 10.19 -13.20
C THR A 48 13.52 9.51 -13.38
N PRO A 49 14.65 10.24 -13.24
CA PRO A 49 15.99 9.74 -13.58
C PRO A 49 16.37 8.39 -12.94
N MET A 50 15.89 8.09 -11.73
CA MET A 50 16.16 6.80 -11.08
C MET A 50 15.35 5.62 -11.63
N LEU A 51 14.38 5.87 -12.52
CA LEU A 51 13.56 4.86 -13.18
C LEU A 51 13.77 4.82 -14.70
N ALA A 52 14.56 5.74 -15.26
CA ALA A 52 14.73 5.92 -16.71
C ALA A 52 15.24 4.67 -17.45
N GLY A 53 15.87 3.74 -16.75
CA GLY A 53 16.28 2.46 -17.29
C GLY A 53 15.20 1.40 -17.35
N ILE A 54 14.07 1.58 -16.67
CA ILE A 54 13.01 0.56 -16.55
C ILE A 54 11.95 0.80 -17.63
N ASN A 55 11.65 -0.24 -18.41
CA ASN A 55 10.54 -0.27 -19.36
C ASN A 55 9.96 -1.69 -19.46
N TYR A 56 8.79 -1.83 -20.07
CA TYR A 56 8.06 -3.09 -20.14
C TYR A 56 8.89 -4.22 -20.77
N LYS A 57 9.60 -3.93 -21.87
CA LYS A 57 10.46 -4.92 -22.56
C LYS A 57 11.52 -5.53 -21.65
N ARG A 58 12.06 -4.74 -20.71
CA ARG A 58 13.05 -5.26 -19.74
C ARG A 58 12.41 -6.04 -18.60
N LEU A 59 11.17 -5.72 -18.24
CA LEU A 59 10.44 -6.42 -17.17
C LEU A 59 9.96 -7.81 -17.60
N ASP A 60 9.83 -8.07 -18.90
CA ASP A 60 9.48 -9.39 -19.44
C ASP A 60 10.49 -10.50 -19.05
N SER A 61 11.74 -10.15 -18.74
CA SER A 61 12.76 -11.11 -18.28
C SER A 61 12.88 -11.21 -16.76
N GLY A 62 12.11 -10.43 -15.99
CA GLY A 62 12.11 -10.43 -14.53
C GLY A 62 11.96 -9.03 -13.91
N GLY A 63 11.87 -8.99 -12.57
CA GLY A 63 11.78 -7.72 -11.84
C GLY A 63 13.11 -6.97 -11.78
N ILE A 64 13.05 -5.64 -11.95
CA ILE A 64 14.20 -4.74 -11.78
C ILE A 64 14.01 -3.94 -10.50
N GLN A 65 15.01 -3.96 -9.62
CA GLN A 65 15.01 -3.14 -8.41
C GLN A 65 15.51 -1.73 -8.76
N TRP A 66 14.70 -0.72 -8.49
CA TRP A 66 15.10 0.67 -8.62
C TRP A 66 16.00 1.06 -7.43
N PRO A 67 16.94 2.02 -7.59
CA PRO A 67 17.25 2.79 -8.79
C PRO A 67 17.77 1.97 -10.00
N CYS A 68 17.40 2.40 -11.20
CA CYS A 68 17.88 1.89 -12.48
C CYS A 68 17.90 3.07 -13.47
N PRO A 69 19.00 3.84 -13.52
CA PRO A 69 19.05 5.10 -14.26
C PRO A 69 19.19 4.96 -15.77
N SER A 70 19.56 3.78 -16.28
CA SER A 70 19.77 3.56 -17.70
C SER A 70 19.42 2.12 -18.11
N SER A 71 19.19 1.92 -19.41
CA SER A 71 18.75 0.64 -19.97
C SER A 71 19.79 -0.47 -19.87
N ASP A 72 21.07 -0.12 -19.73
CA ASP A 72 22.20 -1.01 -19.48
C ASP A 72 22.45 -1.27 -17.98
N HIS A 73 21.86 -0.49 -17.08
CA HIS A 73 22.00 -0.68 -15.64
C HIS A 73 21.17 -1.89 -15.16
N PRO A 74 21.74 -2.88 -14.45
CA PRO A 74 21.02 -4.10 -14.05
C PRO A 74 19.93 -3.87 -12.97
N GLY A 75 19.89 -2.68 -12.38
CA GLY A 75 19.09 -2.35 -11.20
C GLY A 75 19.96 -2.32 -9.94
N THR A 76 19.45 -1.73 -8.86
CA THR A 76 20.18 -1.55 -7.61
C THR A 76 19.68 -2.53 -6.56
N ARG A 77 20.50 -3.55 -6.26
CA ARG A 77 20.13 -4.66 -5.36
C ARG A 77 19.94 -4.25 -3.90
N TYR A 78 20.78 -3.32 -3.45
CA TYR A 78 20.75 -2.74 -2.12
C TYR A 78 21.22 -1.29 -2.21
N LEU A 79 20.71 -0.45 -1.33
CA LEU A 79 21.10 0.95 -1.27
C LEU A 79 22.36 1.12 -0.41
N TYR A 80 23.02 2.27 -0.60
CA TYR A 80 24.12 2.75 0.25
C TYR A 80 25.38 1.87 0.25
N GLU A 81 25.70 1.29 -0.91
CA GLU A 81 26.94 0.51 -1.09
C GLU A 81 28.21 1.33 -0.83
N LYS A 82 28.20 2.62 -1.23
CA LYS A 82 29.38 3.50 -1.20
C LYS A 82 29.19 4.67 -0.25
N ASP A 83 28.04 5.32 -0.32
CA ASP A 83 27.71 6.52 0.44
C ASP A 83 26.21 6.55 0.79
N PHE A 84 25.80 7.60 1.48
CA PHE A 84 24.41 7.88 1.81
C PHE A 84 23.94 9.13 1.04
N PRO A 85 22.63 9.33 0.84
CA PRO A 85 22.08 10.55 0.25
C PRO A 85 22.48 11.85 0.98
N ARG A 86 23.01 11.71 2.19
CA ARG A 86 23.45 12.81 3.07
C ARG A 86 24.98 12.99 3.12
N GLY A 87 25.75 12.20 2.38
CA GLY A 87 27.22 12.19 2.40
C GLY A 87 27.82 10.82 2.70
N ASP A 88 29.12 10.78 2.99
CA ASP A 88 29.94 9.58 3.17
C ASP A 88 29.63 8.78 4.46
N ARG A 89 28.86 9.35 5.39
CA ARG A 89 28.60 8.76 6.72
C ARG A 89 27.12 8.74 7.10
N ALA A 90 26.72 7.64 7.72
CA ALA A 90 25.42 7.51 8.37
C ALA A 90 25.27 8.52 9.53
N LYS A 91 24.03 8.89 9.87
CA LYS A 91 23.74 9.71 11.05
C LYS A 91 23.31 8.77 12.18
N PHE A 92 24.04 8.77 13.28
CA PHE A 92 23.49 8.25 14.52
C PHE A 92 22.65 9.35 15.16
N VAL A 93 21.41 9.01 15.52
CA VAL A 93 20.50 9.90 16.22
C VAL A 93 20.11 9.19 17.51
N GLY A 94 20.57 9.73 18.64
CA GLY A 94 20.10 9.31 19.95
C GLY A 94 18.64 9.72 20.13
N PHE A 95 17.87 8.88 20.82
CA PHE A 95 16.47 9.17 21.13
C PHE A 95 16.27 9.07 22.64
N GLU A 96 15.65 10.10 23.21
CA GLU A 96 15.14 10.09 24.58
C GLU A 96 13.66 9.73 24.54
N GLN A 97 13.23 8.83 25.44
CA GLN A 97 11.84 8.41 25.52
C GLN A 97 10.93 9.62 25.76
N GLY A 98 10.00 9.87 24.83
CA GLY A 98 9.02 10.94 24.94
C GLY A 98 7.95 10.69 26.01
N PRO A 99 7.00 11.64 26.18
CA PRO A 99 5.87 11.46 27.09
C PRO A 99 5.04 10.22 26.75
N ALA A 100 4.29 9.72 27.73
CA ALA A 100 3.34 8.63 27.51
C ALA A 100 2.29 9.02 26.45
N ALA A 101 1.66 8.01 25.84
CA ALA A 101 0.58 8.24 24.89
C ALA A 101 -0.60 8.96 25.57
N ASP A 102 -1.38 9.73 24.80
CA ASP A 102 -2.57 10.40 25.33
C ASP A 102 -3.68 9.40 25.71
N GLU A 103 -3.72 8.24 25.03
CA GLU A 103 -4.72 7.18 25.22
C GLU A 103 -4.27 6.07 26.18
N MET A 104 -3.58 6.45 27.27
CA MET A 104 -3.22 5.47 28.30
C MET A 104 -4.47 4.93 29.00
N PRO A 105 -4.46 3.64 29.42
CA PRO A 105 -5.57 3.06 30.18
C PRO A 105 -5.98 3.91 31.37
N SER A 106 -7.28 4.01 31.56
CA SER A 106 -7.90 4.73 32.68
C SER A 106 -8.85 3.81 33.44
N LYS A 107 -9.38 4.27 34.57
CA LYS A 107 -10.42 3.52 35.31
C LYS A 107 -11.67 3.26 34.45
N ARG A 108 -11.96 4.11 33.46
CA ARG A 108 -13.13 3.96 32.58
C ARG A 108 -12.83 3.04 31.38
N PHE A 109 -11.58 3.03 30.91
CA PHE A 109 -11.10 2.22 29.78
C PHE A 109 -9.80 1.54 30.19
N PRO A 110 -9.88 0.39 30.90
CA PRO A 110 -8.71 -0.22 31.55
C PRO A 110 -7.86 -1.07 30.60
N LEU A 111 -8.33 -1.34 29.38
CA LEU A 111 -7.65 -2.20 28.42
C LEU A 111 -7.04 -1.39 27.28
N ILE A 112 -5.94 -1.91 26.72
CA ILE A 112 -5.34 -1.40 25.48
C ILE A 112 -5.89 -2.21 24.31
N LEU A 113 -6.48 -1.54 23.32
CA LEU A 113 -6.85 -2.16 22.05
C LEU A 113 -5.70 -2.05 21.06
N ASN A 114 -5.31 -3.16 20.45
CA ASN A 114 -4.36 -3.20 19.35
C ASN A 114 -4.98 -3.90 18.14
N THR A 115 -4.81 -3.33 16.94
CA THR A 115 -5.32 -3.90 15.69
C THR A 115 -4.20 -4.56 14.89
N GLY A 116 -4.48 -5.75 14.37
CA GLY A 116 -3.52 -6.52 13.58
C GLY A 116 -4.05 -6.93 12.21
N ARG A 117 -3.28 -7.80 11.56
CA ARG A 117 -3.68 -8.47 10.31
C ARG A 117 -3.69 -9.97 10.53
N ILE A 118 -4.49 -10.65 9.73
CA ILE A 118 -4.52 -12.10 9.66
C ILE A 118 -4.05 -12.56 8.28
N LEU A 119 -3.53 -13.77 8.22
CA LEU A 119 -2.97 -14.34 6.99
C LEU A 119 -3.99 -14.40 5.84
N TYR A 120 -5.25 -14.73 6.14
CA TYR A 120 -6.25 -15.08 5.13
C TYR A 120 -6.98 -13.89 4.50
N HIS A 121 -7.03 -12.74 5.19
CA HIS A 121 -7.77 -11.57 4.73
C HIS A 121 -6.87 -10.35 4.64
N TRP A 122 -6.87 -9.76 3.45
CA TRP A 122 -6.10 -8.56 3.13
C TRP A 122 -6.92 -7.29 3.40
N HIS A 123 -6.45 -6.48 4.34
CA HIS A 123 -7.06 -5.20 4.72
C HIS A 123 -8.58 -5.32 4.93
N GLY A 124 -9.39 -4.48 4.28
CA GLY A 124 -10.84 -4.49 4.39
C GLY A 124 -11.53 -5.74 3.81
N GLY A 125 -10.78 -6.71 3.27
CA GLY A 125 -11.32 -7.98 2.81
C GLY A 125 -12.18 -7.90 1.55
N THR A 126 -12.22 -6.75 0.86
CA THR A 126 -13.09 -6.51 -0.31
C THR A 126 -12.84 -7.48 -1.46
N ILE A 127 -11.61 -8.00 -1.55
CA ILE A 127 -11.20 -9.04 -2.51
C ILE A 127 -11.23 -10.43 -1.83
N THR A 128 -10.52 -10.58 -0.72
CA THR A 128 -10.22 -11.87 -0.09
C THR A 128 -11.43 -12.56 0.54
N ARG A 129 -12.41 -11.80 1.08
CA ARG A 129 -13.65 -12.38 1.61
C ARG A 129 -14.59 -12.94 0.53
N ARG A 130 -14.39 -12.58 -0.74
CA ARG A 130 -15.16 -13.14 -1.87
C ARG A 130 -14.63 -14.51 -2.29
N ALA A 131 -13.41 -14.87 -1.90
CA ALA A 131 -12.83 -16.17 -2.16
C ALA A 131 -13.30 -17.17 -1.10
N LYS A 132 -14.17 -18.12 -1.50
CA LYS A 132 -14.78 -19.10 -0.60
C LYS A 132 -13.76 -19.85 0.27
N GLY A 133 -12.61 -20.23 -0.30
CA GLY A 133 -11.55 -20.95 0.43
C GLY A 133 -10.89 -20.10 1.51
N LEU A 134 -10.66 -18.81 1.27
CA LEU A 134 -10.09 -17.91 2.28
C LEU A 134 -11.11 -17.57 3.36
N LEU A 135 -12.36 -17.32 2.96
CA LEU A 135 -13.45 -17.06 3.89
C LEU A 135 -13.68 -18.24 4.84
N ALA A 136 -13.62 -19.48 4.36
CA ALA A 136 -13.77 -20.67 5.20
C ALA A 136 -12.66 -20.82 6.26
N ARG A 137 -11.46 -20.26 6.04
CA ARG A 137 -10.33 -20.33 6.99
C ARG A 137 -10.42 -19.32 8.11
N SER A 138 -11.05 -18.17 7.88
CA SER A 138 -11.28 -17.13 8.88
C SER A 138 -12.60 -16.45 8.55
N PRO A 139 -13.75 -17.05 8.93
CA PRO A 139 -15.06 -16.55 8.56
C PRO A 139 -15.41 -15.26 9.31
N GLU A 140 -14.88 -15.11 10.51
CA GLU A 140 -15.23 -14.06 11.45
C GLU A 140 -13.98 -13.35 11.96
N LEU A 141 -14.16 -12.09 12.37
CA LEU A 141 -13.14 -11.34 13.08
C LEU A 141 -13.14 -11.80 14.53
N GLN A 142 -11.99 -12.19 15.03
CA GLN A 142 -11.80 -12.58 16.43
C GLN A 142 -11.07 -11.46 17.17
N VAL A 143 -11.38 -11.31 18.46
CA VAL A 143 -10.63 -10.48 19.38
C VAL A 143 -9.83 -11.41 20.29
N SER A 144 -8.51 -11.31 20.24
CA SER A 144 -7.64 -12.05 21.15
C SER A 144 -7.47 -11.26 22.43
N ILE A 145 -7.79 -11.89 23.56
CA ILE A 145 -7.71 -11.32 24.90
C ILE A 145 -6.74 -12.16 25.75
N SER A 146 -6.04 -11.53 26.69
CA SER A 146 -5.23 -12.25 27.69
C SER A 146 -6.13 -13.17 28.52
N THR A 147 -5.63 -14.33 28.94
CA THR A 147 -6.39 -15.26 29.79
C THR A 147 -6.78 -14.61 31.13
N VAL A 148 -5.89 -13.79 31.70
CA VAL A 148 -6.13 -13.10 32.98
C VAL A 148 -7.27 -12.08 32.84
N ASP A 149 -7.27 -11.28 31.77
CA ASP A 149 -8.33 -10.30 31.54
C ASP A 149 -9.65 -11.02 31.21
N ALA A 150 -9.61 -12.10 30.42
CA ALA A 150 -10.80 -12.89 30.10
C ALA A 150 -11.47 -13.45 31.37
N GLU A 151 -10.68 -13.96 32.32
CA GLU A 151 -11.18 -14.41 33.63
C GLU A 151 -11.78 -13.26 34.46
N GLU A 152 -11.15 -12.07 34.47
CA GLU A 152 -11.65 -10.90 35.18
C GLU A 152 -13.02 -10.43 34.63
N TYR A 153 -13.22 -10.53 33.32
CA TYR A 153 -14.45 -10.11 32.65
C TYR A 153 -15.46 -11.25 32.40
N ASP A 154 -15.20 -12.47 32.88
CA ASP A 154 -16.03 -13.67 32.68
C ASP A 154 -16.31 -13.94 31.19
N ILE A 155 -15.26 -13.91 30.37
CA ILE A 155 -15.30 -14.11 28.91
C ILE A 155 -14.73 -15.49 28.57
N GLY A 156 -15.53 -16.33 27.93
CA GLY A 156 -15.12 -17.62 27.36
C GLY A 156 -14.67 -17.53 25.90
N ASP A 157 -13.98 -18.58 25.45
CA ASP A 157 -13.68 -18.72 24.01
C ASP A 157 -14.96 -18.90 23.19
N GLY A 158 -15.04 -18.17 22.08
CA GLY A 158 -16.23 -18.14 21.21
C GLY A 158 -17.34 -17.17 21.65
N ASP A 159 -17.19 -16.47 22.77
CA ASP A 159 -18.19 -15.51 23.22
C ASP A 159 -18.26 -14.27 22.33
N TRP A 160 -19.49 -13.78 22.14
CA TRP A 160 -19.72 -12.49 21.49
C TRP A 160 -19.49 -11.35 22.47
N LEU A 161 -18.57 -10.47 22.12
CA LEU A 161 -18.20 -9.33 22.94
C LEU A 161 -18.48 -8.00 22.26
N ARG A 162 -18.57 -6.95 23.08
CA ARG A 162 -18.66 -5.56 22.62
C ARG A 162 -17.48 -4.78 23.17
N VAL A 163 -16.63 -4.30 22.27
CA VAL A 163 -15.56 -3.34 22.61
C VAL A 163 -16.17 -1.93 22.69
N ARG A 164 -15.84 -1.18 23.74
CA ARG A 164 -16.26 0.22 23.93
C ARG A 164 -15.02 1.10 24.10
N SER A 165 -14.98 2.20 23.36
CA SER A 165 -13.97 3.27 23.39
C SER A 165 -14.64 4.62 23.58
#